data_AF-A0A3A1VRB2-F1
#
_entry.id   AF-A0A3A1VRB2-F1
#
_cell.length_a   1.000
_cell.length_b   1.000
_cell.length_c   1.000
_cell.angle_alpha   90.00
_cell.angle_beta   90.00
_cell.angle_gamma   90.00
#
_symmetry.space_group_name_H-M   'P 1'
#
loop_
_entity.id
_entity.type
_entity.pdbx_description
1 polymer ?
#
loop_
_entity_poly.entity_id
_entity_poly.type
_entity_poly.pdbx_seq_one_letter_code
_entity_poly.pdbx_strand_id
1 'polypeptide(L)'
;MGVNYYNHQETVAKNLIAIMRKKGYSRQTISKLTDIPRSAIDSLLLRGGENINESVYNSYIIQINQTFGFAEDYFLKETPKPNYSPPAPPTKTERSARTQELLNGLDIILDIYSMYKK
;
A
#
# COMPACT_ATOMS: atom_id res chain seq x y z
N MET A 1 -5.47 -9.66 28.73
CA MET A 1 -5.76 -8.22 28.55
C MET A 1 -5.59 -7.94 27.08
N GLY A 2 -6.67 -7.57 26.38
CA GLY A 2 -6.65 -7.40 24.93
C GLY A 2 -5.84 -6.18 24.52
N VAL A 3 -5.10 -6.31 23.42
CA VAL A 3 -4.33 -5.22 22.81
C VAL A 3 -5.30 -4.15 22.28
N ASN A 4 -5.05 -2.88 22.62
CA ASN A 4 -5.86 -1.77 22.13
C ASN A 4 -5.27 -1.16 20.85
N TYR A 5 -5.78 -1.58 19.69
CA TYR A 5 -5.37 -1.08 18.38
C TYR A 5 -5.87 0.33 18.08
N TYR A 6 -6.92 0.80 18.78
CA TYR A 6 -7.54 2.10 18.55
C TYR A 6 -6.61 3.27 18.93
N ASN A 7 -5.71 3.07 19.89
CA ASN A 7 -4.69 4.08 20.22
C ASN A 7 -3.55 4.15 19.19
N HIS A 8 -3.46 3.16 18.30
CA HIS A 8 -2.38 3.00 17.32
C HIS A 8 -2.90 3.02 15.89
N GLN A 9 -4.02 3.70 15.65
CA GLN A 9 -4.71 3.75 14.36
C GLN A 9 -3.79 4.06 13.17
N GLU A 10 -2.87 5.01 13.33
CA GLU A 10 -1.95 5.40 12.28
C GLU A 10 -0.96 4.27 11.93
N THR A 11 -0.40 3.61 12.95
CA THR A 11 0.52 2.47 12.77
C THR A 11 -0.21 1.28 12.15
N VAL A 12 -1.41 0.98 12.64
CA VAL A 12 -2.25 -0.10 12.12
C VAL A 12 -2.59 0.14 10.65
N ALA A 13 -3.00 1.37 10.29
CA ALA A 13 -3.31 1.73 8.91
C ALA A 13 -2.10 1.58 7.98
N LYS A 14 -0.91 2.07 8.40
CA LYS A 14 0.34 1.92 7.64
C LYS A 14 0.68 0.45 7.41
N ASN A 15 0.59 -0.35 8.46
CA ASN A 15 0.89 -1.79 8.41
C ASN A 15 -0.10 -2.55 7.53
N LEU A 16 -1.38 -2.19 7.58
CA LEU A 16 -2.42 -2.75 6.72
C LEU A 16 -2.14 -2.42 5.23
N ILE A 17 -1.76 -1.17 4.93
CA ILE A 17 -1.34 -0.78 3.57
C ILE A 17 -0.11 -1.56 3.12
N ALA A 18 0.88 -1.75 4.00
CA ALA A 18 2.10 -2.49 3.68
C ALA A 18 1.79 -3.96 3.31
N ILE A 19 0.89 -4.62 4.05
CA ILE A 19 0.44 -5.98 3.73
C ILE A 19 -0.29 -6.02 2.39
N MET A 20 -1.21 -5.08 2.16
CA MET A 20 -1.94 -4.98 0.88
C MET A 20 -0.98 -4.89 -0.30
N ARG A 21 0.05 -4.05 -0.19
CA ARG A 21 1.08 -3.91 -1.23
C ARG A 21 1.92 -5.17 -1.38
N LYS A 22 2.38 -5.77 -0.28
CA LYS A 22 3.23 -6.97 -0.28
C LYS A 22 2.53 -8.19 -0.90
N LYS A 23 1.23 -8.32 -0.68
CA LYS A 23 0.43 -9.46 -1.16
C LYS A 23 -0.34 -9.15 -2.44
N GLY A 24 -0.33 -7.90 -2.92
CA GLY A 24 -1.10 -7.47 -4.08
C GLY A 24 -2.62 -7.47 -3.85
N TYR A 25 -3.07 -7.30 -2.59
CA TYR A 25 -4.49 -7.29 -2.27
C TYR A 25 -5.11 -5.94 -2.55
N SER A 26 -6.28 -5.97 -3.20
CA SER A 26 -7.17 -4.82 -3.29
C SER A 26 -8.02 -4.68 -2.03
N ARG A 27 -8.62 -3.50 -1.81
CA ARG A 27 -9.56 -3.26 -0.70
C ARG A 27 -10.78 -4.18 -0.78
N GLN A 28 -11.22 -4.48 -2.01
CA GLN A 28 -12.32 -5.42 -2.26
C GLN A 28 -11.92 -6.85 -1.89
N THR A 29 -10.68 -7.24 -2.18
CA THR A 29 -10.15 -8.56 -1.81
C THR A 29 -10.11 -8.72 -0.30
N ILE A 30 -9.60 -7.73 0.45
CA ILE A 30 -9.60 -7.77 1.91
C ILE A 30 -11.02 -7.86 2.46
N SER A 31 -11.93 -7.01 1.98
CA SER A 31 -13.34 -7.03 2.39
C SER A 31 -13.98 -8.41 2.24
N LYS A 32 -13.72 -9.12 1.13
CA LYS A 32 -14.22 -10.49 0.90
C LYS A 32 -13.55 -11.53 1.77
N LEU A 33 -12.24 -11.41 2.03
CA LEU A 33 -11.49 -12.40 2.82
C LEU A 33 -11.83 -12.31 4.30
N THR A 34 -12.00 -11.09 4.82
CA THR A 34 -12.21 -10.85 6.24
C THR A 34 -13.68 -10.67 6.59
N ASP A 35 -14.60 -10.71 5.62
CA ASP A 35 -16.03 -10.41 5.79
C ASP A 35 -16.32 -9.03 6.42
N ILE A 36 -15.41 -8.07 6.20
CA ILE A 36 -15.57 -6.70 6.72
C ILE A 36 -16.14 -5.84 5.60
N PRO A 37 -17.13 -4.96 5.86
CA PRO A 37 -17.66 -4.06 4.86
C PRO A 37 -16.57 -3.22 4.21
N ARG A 38 -16.64 -3.06 2.88
CA ARG A 38 -15.66 -2.26 2.15
C ARG A 38 -15.55 -0.82 2.68
N SER A 39 -16.65 -0.22 3.11
CA SER A 39 -16.68 1.11 3.73
C SER A 39 -15.90 1.17 5.04
N ALA A 40 -15.91 0.09 5.84
CA ALA A 40 -15.12 -0.03 7.05
C ALA A 40 -13.64 -0.19 6.73
N ILE A 41 -13.28 -1.03 5.75
CA ILE A 41 -11.89 -1.15 5.25
C ILE A 41 -11.37 0.19 4.72
N ASP A 42 -12.17 0.91 3.94
CA ASP A 42 -11.79 2.25 3.44
C ASP A 42 -11.60 3.22 4.61
N SER A 43 -12.44 3.17 5.65
CA SER A 43 -12.31 4.00 6.85
C SER A 43 -11.05 3.67 7.65
N LEU A 44 -10.72 2.38 7.81
CA LEU A 44 -9.48 1.91 8.47
C LEU A 44 -8.23 2.41 7.73
N LEU A 45 -8.26 2.41 6.39
CA LEU A 45 -7.11 2.76 5.55
C LEU A 45 -6.91 4.25 5.35
N LEU A 46 -7.99 5.02 5.12
CA LEU A 46 -7.90 6.42 4.71
C LEU A 46 -7.98 7.41 5.87
N ARG A 47 -8.67 7.05 6.97
CA ARG A 47 -8.93 7.95 8.11
C ARG A 47 -8.54 7.34 9.45
N GLY A 48 -7.74 6.28 9.44
CA GLY A 48 -7.38 5.55 10.66
C GLY A 48 -8.57 4.99 11.43
N GLY A 49 -9.78 4.95 10.87
CA GLY A 49 -10.98 4.54 11.60
C GLY A 49 -11.65 5.60 12.47
N GLU A 50 -11.47 6.91 12.20
CA GLU A 50 -12.12 8.03 12.93
C GLU A 50 -13.63 7.86 13.19
N ASN A 51 -14.36 7.17 12.29
CA ASN A 51 -15.82 6.97 12.41
C ASN A 51 -16.21 5.59 12.96
N ILE A 52 -15.26 4.82 13.49
CA ILE A 52 -15.47 3.45 13.99
C ILE A 52 -15.29 3.47 15.51
N ASN A 53 -16.30 2.99 16.24
CA ASN A 53 -16.19 2.84 17.69
C ASN A 53 -15.02 1.91 18.06
N GLU A 54 -14.34 2.21 19.16
CA GLU A 54 -13.17 1.47 19.65
C GLU A 54 -13.37 -0.05 19.69
N SER A 55 -14.49 -0.52 20.24
CA SER A 55 -14.79 -1.96 20.32
C SER A 55 -14.90 -2.59 18.93
N VAL A 56 -15.51 -1.88 17.98
CA VAL A 56 -15.70 -2.36 16.60
C VAL A 56 -14.37 -2.34 15.85
N TYR A 57 -13.57 -1.29 16.06
CA TYR A 57 -12.23 -1.15 15.48
C TYR A 57 -11.35 -2.32 15.89
N ASN A 58 -11.25 -2.58 17.19
CA ASN A 58 -10.45 -3.69 17.72
C ASN A 58 -10.94 -5.04 17.18
N SER A 59 -12.26 -5.24 17.08
CA SER A 59 -12.84 -6.47 16.52
C SER A 59 -12.45 -6.68 15.06
N TYR A 60 -12.47 -5.63 14.23
CA TYR A 60 -12.04 -5.71 12.84
C TYR A 60 -10.56 -6.05 12.71
N ILE A 61 -9.68 -5.45 13.52
CA ILE A 61 -8.25 -5.76 13.47
C ILE A 61 -7.97 -7.20 13.93
N ILE A 62 -8.68 -7.68 14.95
CA ILE A 62 -8.59 -9.08 15.41
C ILE A 62 -9.04 -10.03 14.30
N GLN A 63 -10.16 -9.73 13.63
CA GLN A 63 -10.66 -10.55 12.52
C GLN A 63 -9.68 -10.58 11.34
N ILE A 64 -9.06 -9.45 11.02
CA ILE A 64 -7.98 -9.38 10.02
C ILE A 64 -6.79 -10.25 10.46
N ASN A 65 -6.34 -10.13 11.72
CA ASN A 65 -5.26 -10.95 12.26
C ASN A 65 -5.56 -12.45 12.12
N GLN A 66 -6.76 -12.88 12.51
CA GLN A 66 -7.19 -14.27 12.41
C GLN A 66 -7.24 -14.77 10.97
N THR A 67 -7.80 -13.97 10.06
CA THR A 67 -7.92 -14.33 8.63
C THR A 67 -6.56 -14.57 7.98
N PHE A 68 -5.56 -13.77 8.34
CA PHE A 68 -4.22 -13.85 7.75
C PHE A 68 -3.21 -14.62 8.62
N GLY A 69 -3.62 -15.14 9.78
CA GLY A 69 -2.76 -15.87 10.71
C GLY A 69 -1.64 -15.01 11.32
N PHE A 70 -1.89 -13.73 11.56
CA PHE A 70 -0.91 -12.82 12.16
C PHE A 70 -0.96 -12.89 13.70
N ALA A 71 0.19 -12.63 14.34
CA ALA A 71 0.28 -12.47 15.78
C ALA A 71 -0.50 -11.21 16.23
N GLU A 72 -1.01 -11.20 17.47
CA GLU A 72 -1.82 -10.10 17.99
C GLU A 72 -1.08 -8.74 17.94
N ASP A 73 0.23 -8.73 18.19
CA ASP A 73 1.05 -7.52 18.18
C ASP A 73 1.54 -7.11 16.77
N TYR A 74 1.21 -7.87 15.72
CA TYR A 74 1.74 -7.65 14.37
C TYR A 74 1.46 -6.23 13.85
N PHE A 75 0.22 -5.76 13.97
CA PHE A 75 -0.16 -4.42 13.49
C PHE A 75 0.37 -3.28 14.38
N LEU A 76 0.94 -3.58 15.55
CA LEU A 76 1.57 -2.59 16.41
C LEU A 76 3.06 -2.39 16.14
N LYS A 77 3.72 -3.35 15.49
CA LYS A 77 5.13 -3.24 15.14
C LYS A 77 5.33 -2.19 14.06
N GLU A 78 6.28 -1.29 14.23
CA GLU A 78 6.66 -0.38 13.17
C GLU A 78 7.22 -1.19 11.99
N THR A 79 6.51 -1.20 10.86
CA THR A 79 7.08 -1.76 9.64
C THR A 79 8.23 -0.89 9.16
N PRO A 80 9.41 -1.47 8.86
CA PRO A 80 10.52 -0.70 8.31
C PRO A 80 10.06 -0.05 7.00
N LYS A 81 10.27 1.26 6.87
CA LYS A 81 9.97 2.01 5.65
C LYS A 81 10.63 1.27 4.47
N PRO A 82 9.88 0.96 3.39
CA PRO A 82 10.52 0.48 2.18
C PRO A 82 11.51 1.56 1.75
N ASN A 83 12.79 1.19 1.65
CA ASN A 83 13.81 2.11 1.19
C ASN A 83 13.59 2.32 -0.32
N TYR A 84 12.81 3.34 -0.66
CA TYR A 84 12.55 3.76 -2.04
C TYR A 84 13.72 4.58 -2.61
N SER A 85 14.93 4.45 -2.07
CA SER A 85 16.12 4.99 -2.73
C SER A 85 16.11 4.47 -4.16
N PRO A 86 16.07 5.38 -5.17
CA PRO A 86 16.23 4.99 -6.54
C PRO A 86 17.48 4.12 -6.64
N PRO A 87 17.45 3.00 -7.39
CA PRO A 87 18.69 2.30 -7.70
C PRO A 87 19.67 3.33 -8.25
N ALA A 88 20.92 3.28 -7.78
CA ALA A 88 21.97 4.17 -8.27
C ALA A 88 21.91 4.17 -9.81
N PRO A 89 21.98 5.36 -10.45
CA PRO A 89 21.90 5.43 -11.91
C PRO A 89 22.91 4.45 -12.48
N PRO A 90 22.52 3.57 -13.41
CA PRO A 90 23.42 2.57 -13.94
C PRO A 90 24.66 3.28 -14.46
N THR A 91 25.84 2.89 -13.95
CA THR A 91 27.13 3.29 -14.51
C THR A 91 27.04 3.14 -16.01
N LYS A 92 27.35 4.23 -16.74
CA LYS A 92 27.22 4.39 -18.20
C LYS A 92 27.73 3.15 -18.94
N THR A 93 26.87 2.15 -19.05
CA THR A 93 27.06 1.00 -19.89
C THR A 93 26.49 1.48 -21.21
N GLU A 94 27.32 1.57 -22.25
CA GLU A 94 26.87 1.94 -23.58
C GLU A 94 25.58 1.17 -23.89
N ARG A 95 24.47 1.91 -24.00
CA ARG A 95 23.18 1.31 -24.32
C ARG A 95 23.29 0.71 -25.71
N SER A 96 22.74 -0.50 -25.90
CA SER A 96 22.69 -1.09 -27.24
C SER A 96 21.99 -0.14 -28.22
N ALA A 97 22.44 -0.10 -29.48
CA ALA A 97 21.89 0.80 -30.50
C ALA A 97 20.35 0.72 -30.57
N ARG A 98 19.80 -0.49 -30.46
CA ARG A 98 18.36 -0.75 -30.47
C ARG A 98 17.61 -0.10 -29.29
N THR A 99 18.22 -0.06 -28.11
CA THR A 99 17.64 0.60 -26.93
C THR A 99 17.66 2.11 -27.09
N GLN A 100 18.69 2.66 -27.73
CA GLN A 100 18.78 4.10 -27.99
C GLN A 100 17.76 4.55 -29.03
N GLU A 101 17.54 3.77 -30.09
CA GLU A 101 16.51 4.05 -31.09
C GLU A 101 15.10 4.06 -30.49
N LEU A 102 14.77 3.09 -29.63
CA LEU A 102 13.48 3.04 -28.93
C LEU A 102 13.27 4.25 -28.01
N LEU A 103 14.31 4.66 -27.29
CA LEU A 103 14.24 5.82 -26.40
C LEU A 103 14.05 7.12 -27.20
N ASN A 104 14.81 7.30 -28.28
CA ASN A 104 14.67 8.45 -29.18
C ASN A 104 13.26 8.49 -29.78
N GLY A 105 12.71 7.34 -30.19
CA GLY A 105 11.34 7.24 -30.69
C GLY A 105 10.31 7.65 -29.64
N LEU A 106 10.52 7.29 -28.38
CA LEU A 106 9.64 7.69 -27.28
C LEU A 106 9.70 9.20 -27.01
N ASP A 107 10.90 9.79 -27.00
CA ASP A 107 11.10 11.24 -26.86
C ASP A 107 10.37 12.03 -27.97
N ILE A 108 10.45 11.55 -29.22
CA ILE A 108 9.75 12.17 -30.35
C ILE A 108 8.23 12.12 -30.16
N ILE A 109 7.68 10.98 -29.70
CA ILE A 109 6.23 10.85 -29.45
C ILE A 109 5.79 11.79 -28.33
N LEU A 110 6.59 11.92 -27.27
CA LEU A 110 6.32 12.82 -26.14
C LEU A 110 6.37 14.29 -26.56
N ASP A 111 7.31 14.67 -27.42
CA ASP A 111 7.43 16.03 -27.95
C ASP A 111 6.21 16.40 -28.81
N ILE A 112 5.83 15.51 -29.73
CA ILE A 112 4.62 15.68 -30.55
C ILE A 112 3.39 15.78 -29.66
N TYR A 113 3.23 14.88 -28.69
CA TYR A 113 2.09 14.91 -27.76
C TYR A 113 2.03 16.21 -26.96
N SER A 114 3.19 16.77 -26.59
CA SER A 114 3.29 18.04 -25.88
C SER A 114 2.84 19.23 -26.74
N MET A 115 3.01 19.17 -28.06
CA MET A 115 2.45 20.18 -28.97
C MET A 115 0.91 20.16 -29.04
N TYR A 116 0.28 19.01 -28.81
CA TYR A 116 -1.17 18.86 -28.81
C TYR A 116 -1.81 19.09 -27.44
N LYS A 117 -1.03 19.06 -26.36
CA LYS A 117 -1.45 19.53 -25.04
C LYS A 117 -1.22 21.04 -24.93
N LYS A 118 -2.21 21.82 -25.35
CA LYS A 118 -2.38 23.22 -24.95
C LYS A 118 -3.17 23.31 -23.65
#